data_AF-A0A534PH62-F1
#
_entry.id   AF-A0A534PH62-F1
#
_cell.length_a   1.000
_cell.length_b   1.000
_cell.length_c   1.000
_cell.angle_alpha   90.00
_cell.angle_beta   90.00
_cell.angle_gamma   90.00
#
_symmetry.space_group_name_H-M   'P 1'
#
loop_
_entity.id
_entity.type
_entity.pdbx_description
1 polymer ?
#
loop_
_entity_poly.entity_id
_entity_poly.type
_entity_poly.pdbx_seq_one_letter_code
_entity_poly.pdbx_strand_id
1 'polypeptide(L)'
;MSEVGWLAAGGEDATAQFHELLPVVELEHLKAFEVLTVPGIFTAWYPRYFAAIERGLTPLRVRRSRIDTEGTVEDNAGILAGEIRGPTIVVAQSKGPLDVHAALWMYPSAARNVRAFVSLQGCFGGT
;
A
#
# COMPACT_ATOMS: atom_id res chain seq x y z
N MET A 1 -20.78 10.62 -5.52
CA MET A 1 -19.91 10.16 -6.62
C MET A 1 -18.50 10.53 -6.20
N SER A 2 -17.63 9.56 -5.93
CA SER A 2 -16.30 9.84 -5.36
C SER A 2 -15.38 10.43 -6.42
N GLU A 3 -14.77 11.58 -6.11
CA GLU A 3 -13.82 12.31 -6.97
C GLU A 3 -12.40 11.70 -6.93
N VAL A 4 -12.30 10.37 -6.90
CA VAL A 4 -11.00 9.69 -6.97
C VAL A 4 -10.80 9.27 -8.42
N GLY A 5 -9.94 9.99 -9.14
CA GLY A 5 -9.85 9.96 -10.62
C GLY A 5 -9.68 8.59 -11.29
N TRP A 6 -9.17 7.57 -10.59
CA TRP A 6 -9.06 6.20 -11.13
C TRP A 6 -10.26 5.31 -10.80
N LEU A 7 -11.03 5.59 -9.74
CA LEU A 7 -12.31 4.91 -9.49
C LEU A 7 -13.35 5.28 -10.56
N ALA A 8 -13.29 6.51 -11.06
CA ALA A 8 -14.12 6.98 -12.16
C ALA A 8 -13.76 6.34 -13.52
N ALA A 9 -12.52 5.84 -13.67
CA ALA A 9 -12.02 5.29 -14.92
C ALA A 9 -12.44 3.83 -15.15
N GLY A 10 -12.97 3.13 -14.14
CA GLY A 10 -13.23 1.70 -14.20
C GLY A 10 -11.92 0.92 -14.39
N GLY A 11 -11.31 0.46 -13.30
CA GLY A 11 -10.10 -0.36 -13.40
C GLY A 11 -10.37 -1.62 -14.24
N GLU A 12 -9.42 -1.97 -15.12
CA GLU A 12 -9.44 -3.26 -15.81
C GLU A 12 -9.24 -4.38 -14.78
N ASP A 13 -10.09 -5.42 -14.85
CA ASP A 13 -9.87 -6.64 -14.05
C ASP A 13 -8.66 -7.40 -14.61
N ALA A 14 -7.50 -7.15 -14.00
CA ALA A 14 -6.23 -7.78 -14.36
C ALA A 14 -6.02 -9.16 -13.71
N THR A 15 -7.03 -9.79 -13.10
CA THR A 15 -6.86 -11.05 -12.35
C THR A 15 -6.27 -12.17 -13.21
N ALA A 16 -6.73 -12.32 -14.46
CA ALA A 16 -6.21 -13.32 -15.38
C ALA A 16 -4.74 -13.05 -15.76
N GLN A 17 -4.42 -11.81 -16.13
CA GLN A 17 -3.06 -11.38 -16.45
C GLN A 17 -2.12 -11.55 -15.23
N PHE A 18 -2.61 -11.30 -14.02
CA PHE A 18 -1.87 -11.55 -12.78
C PHE A 18 -1.52 -13.04 -12.61
N HIS A 19 -2.47 -13.94 -12.87
CA HIS A 19 -2.22 -15.39 -12.83
C HIS A 19 -1.25 -15.88 -13.91
N GLU A 20 -1.24 -15.26 -15.08
CA GLU A 20 -0.29 -15.56 -16.16
C GLU A 20 1.13 -15.05 -15.85
N LEU A 21 1.27 -13.94 -15.13
CA LEU A 21 2.55 -13.34 -14.74
C LEU A 21 3.16 -13.95 -13.47
N LEU A 22 2.32 -14.59 -12.63
CA LEU A 22 2.72 -15.28 -11.40
C LEU A 22 3.91 -16.25 -11.55
N PRO A 23 4.02 -17.08 -12.61
CA PRO A 23 5.19 -17.93 -12.82
C PRO A 23 6.47 -17.21 -13.30
N VAL A 24 6.44 -15.90 -13.54
CA VAL A 24 7.55 -15.14 -14.14
C VAL A 24 8.29 -14.26 -13.12
N VAL A 25 7.67 -13.95 -11.98
CA VAL A 25 8.29 -13.12 -10.94
C VAL A 25 9.06 -14.00 -9.96
N GLU A 26 10.36 -14.14 -10.22
CA GLU A 26 11.29 -14.74 -9.28
C GLU A 26 11.29 -13.98 -7.95
N LEU A 27 11.05 -14.69 -6.85
CA LEU A 27 11.09 -14.14 -5.48
C LEU A 27 12.38 -13.36 -5.21
N GLU A 28 13.50 -13.76 -5.82
CA GLU A 28 14.79 -13.08 -5.71
C GLU A 28 14.76 -11.65 -6.24
N HIS A 29 13.99 -11.35 -7.30
CA HIS A 29 13.84 -9.98 -7.79
C HIS A 29 13.09 -9.10 -6.79
N LEU A 30 12.09 -9.65 -6.10
CA LEU A 30 11.33 -8.92 -5.10
C LEU A 30 12.16 -8.56 -3.86
N LYS A 31 13.18 -9.38 -3.52
CA LYS A 31 14.10 -9.10 -2.42
C LYS A 31 14.98 -7.85 -2.64
N ALA A 32 15.09 -7.35 -3.87
CA ALA A 32 15.77 -6.09 -4.16
C ALA A 32 15.04 -4.85 -3.62
N PHE A 33 13.77 -4.99 -3.23
CA PHE A 33 12.93 -3.90 -2.75
C PHE A 33 12.56 -4.07 -1.28
N GLU A 34 12.43 -2.95 -0.55
CA GLU A 34 11.75 -2.95 0.73
C GLU A 34 10.23 -3.00 0.51
N VAL A 35 9.53 -3.78 1.31
CA VAL A 35 8.06 -3.79 1.36
C VAL A 35 7.61 -2.95 2.55
N LEU A 36 6.92 -1.85 2.27
CA LEU A 36 6.29 -1.00 3.28
C LEU A 36 4.83 -1.45 3.46
N THR A 37 4.50 -1.97 4.63
CA THR A 37 3.12 -2.34 4.98
C THR A 37 2.42 -1.17 5.68
N VAL A 38 1.28 -0.74 5.14
CA VAL A 38 0.52 0.42 5.65
C VAL A 38 -0.83 -0.04 6.22
N PRO A 39 -1.02 0.05 7.54
CA PRO A 39 -2.24 -0.42 8.20
C PRO A 39 -3.45 0.47 7.93
N GLY A 40 -4.64 -0.07 8.19
CA GLY A 40 -5.89 0.67 8.20
C GLY A 40 -6.30 1.14 9.60
N ILE A 41 -7.49 1.74 9.69
CA ILE A 41 -8.04 2.29 10.92
C ILE A 41 -8.08 1.25 12.05
N PHE A 42 -7.82 1.70 13.28
CA PHE A 42 -7.79 0.89 14.51
C PHE A 42 -6.80 -0.27 14.56
N THR A 43 -5.89 -0.40 13.59
CA THR A 43 -4.89 -1.49 13.60
C THR A 43 -3.98 -1.40 14.83
N ALA A 44 -3.75 -0.20 15.39
CA ALA A 44 -3.03 -0.02 16.64
C ALA A 44 -3.66 -0.80 17.81
N TRP A 45 -4.99 -0.92 17.86
CA TRP A 45 -5.73 -1.68 18.88
C TRP A 45 -5.79 -3.18 18.59
N TYR A 46 -5.65 -3.57 17.32
CA TYR A 46 -5.76 -4.97 16.88
C TYR A 46 -4.53 -5.44 16.07
N PRO A 47 -3.32 -5.38 16.63
CA PRO A 47 -2.08 -5.55 15.87
C PRO A 47 -1.91 -6.95 15.25
N ARG A 48 -2.59 -7.96 15.78
CA ARG A 48 -2.57 -9.34 15.27
C ARG A 48 -3.22 -9.48 13.90
N TYR A 49 -4.24 -8.66 13.62
CA TYR A 49 -4.97 -8.70 12.36
C TYR A 49 -4.04 -8.39 11.18
N PHE A 50 -3.23 -7.34 11.33
CA PHE A 50 -2.27 -6.92 10.30
C PHE A 50 -1.02 -7.80 10.24
N ALA A 51 -0.61 -8.40 11.38
CA ALA A 51 0.52 -9.33 11.42
C ALA A 51 0.31 -10.57 10.52
N ALA A 52 -0.93 -10.98 10.24
CA ALA A 52 -1.20 -12.08 9.33
C ALA A 52 -0.78 -11.76 7.88
N ILE A 53 -1.02 -10.53 7.43
CA ILE A 53 -0.60 -10.03 6.11
C ILE A 53 0.93 -10.04 6.03
N GLU A 54 1.60 -9.50 7.04
CA GLU A 54 3.07 -9.43 7.09
C GLU A 54 3.73 -10.80 7.09
N ARG A 55 3.15 -11.79 7.79
CA ARG A 55 3.66 -13.16 7.76
C ARG A 55 3.64 -13.75 6.36
N GLY A 56 2.58 -13.48 5.59
CA GLY A 56 2.45 -13.94 4.20
C GLY A 56 3.48 -13.33 3.24
N LEU A 57 4.14 -12.25 3.63
CA LEU A 57 5.18 -11.59 2.84
C LEU A 57 6.60 -12.11 3.14
N THR A 58 6.74 -13.10 4.04
CA THR A 58 8.02 -13.79 4.26
C THR A 58 8.42 -14.51 2.97
N PRO A 59 9.68 -14.39 2.48
CA PRO A 59 10.89 -13.90 3.15
C PRO A 59 11.33 -12.46 2.77
N LEU A 60 10.41 -11.61 2.30
CA LEU A 60 10.76 -10.25 1.88
C LEU A 60 11.19 -9.37 3.07
N ARG A 61 11.95 -8.31 2.80
CA ARG A 61 12.25 -7.28 3.80
C ARG A 61 11.02 -6.40 4.00
N VAL A 62 10.25 -6.73 5.04
CA VAL A 62 9.01 -6.04 5.39
C VAL A 62 9.24 -5.04 6.52
N ARG A 63 8.73 -3.82 6.37
CA ARG A 63 8.65 -2.81 7.41
C ARG A 63 7.22 -2.27 7.50
N ARG A 64 6.68 -2.19 8.71
CA ARG A 64 5.40 -1.53 8.97
C ARG A 64 5.57 -0.02 9.05
N SER A 65 4.65 0.70 8.44
CA SER A 65 4.54 2.16 8.56
C SER A 65 4.17 2.58 9.98
N ARG A 66 4.63 3.78 10.39
CA ARG A 66 4.38 4.37 11.71
C ARG A 66 3.27 5.42 11.71
N ILE A 67 2.40 5.40 10.71
CA ILE A 67 1.24 6.30 10.64
C ILE A 67 0.35 6.19 11.88
N ASP A 68 -0.34 7.29 12.20
CA ASP A 68 -1.42 7.28 13.18
C ASP A 68 -2.63 6.61 12.54
N THR A 69 -3.03 5.43 13.02
CA THR A 69 -4.12 4.69 12.36
C THR A 69 -5.49 5.36 12.49
N GLU A 70 -5.62 6.31 13.41
CA GLU A 70 -6.80 7.11 13.67
C GLU A 70 -6.65 8.54 13.14
N GLY A 71 -5.45 8.90 12.69
CA GLY A 71 -5.11 10.17 12.11
C GLY A 71 -5.79 10.43 10.77
N THR A 72 -5.76 11.70 10.36
CA THR A 72 -6.29 12.13 9.07
C THR A 72 -5.49 11.53 7.92
N VAL A 73 -6.10 11.49 6.73
CA VAL A 73 -5.43 11.01 5.50
C VAL A 73 -4.25 11.92 5.16
N GLU A 74 -4.43 13.23 5.32
CA GLU A 74 -3.46 14.27 5.02
C GLU A 74 -2.24 14.22 5.95
N ASP A 75 -2.45 14.02 7.25
CA ASP A 75 -1.35 13.91 8.22
C ASP A 75 -0.51 12.65 7.93
N ASN A 76 -1.19 11.53 7.67
CA ASN A 76 -0.53 10.27 7.34
C ASN A 76 0.22 10.33 6.00
N ALA A 77 -0.30 11.09 5.03
CA ALA A 77 0.36 11.28 3.74
C ALA A 77 1.78 11.85 3.88
N GLY A 78 1.96 12.84 4.76
CA GLY A 78 3.27 13.43 5.06
C GLY A 78 4.24 12.44 5.71
N ILE A 79 3.75 11.62 6.63
CA ILE A 79 4.54 10.56 7.28
C ILE A 79 5.00 9.53 6.24
N LEU A 80 4.07 9.05 5.40
CA LEU A 80 4.36 8.05 4.36
C LEU A 80 5.35 8.56 3.33
N ALA A 81 5.24 9.82 2.91
CA ALA A 81 6.23 10.43 2.02
C ALA A 81 7.64 10.46 2.64
N GLY A 82 7.74 10.68 3.95
CA GLY A 82 8.98 10.60 4.71
C GLY A 82 9.53 9.17 4.88
N GLU A 83 8.68 8.15 4.79
CA GLU A 83 9.05 6.74 4.87
C GLU A 83 9.42 6.13 3.51
N ILE A 84 8.88 6.66 2.40
CA ILE A 84 9.13 6.19 1.02
C ILE A 84 10.30 6.96 0.40
N ARG A 85 11.53 6.61 0.82
CA ARG A 85 12.76 7.33 0.42
C ARG A 85 13.49 6.74 -0.79
N GLY A 86 13.17 5.50 -1.18
CA GLY A 86 13.79 4.80 -2.31
C GLY A 86 12.84 3.76 -2.90
N PRO A 87 13.31 2.89 -3.82
CA PRO A 87 12.48 1.87 -4.44
C PRO A 87 11.73 1.01 -3.41
N THR A 88 10.41 1.14 -3.35
CA THR A 88 9.56 0.51 -2.33
C THR A 88 8.33 -0.13 -2.97
N ILE A 89 7.98 -1.32 -2.51
CA ILE A 89 6.68 -1.94 -2.75
C ILE A 89 5.78 -1.57 -1.57
N VAL A 90 4.62 -0.98 -1.84
CA VAL A 90 3.68 -0.58 -0.77
C VAL A 90 2.51 -1.54 -0.74
N VAL A 91 2.24 -2.15 0.41
CA VAL A 91 1.08 -3.02 0.64
C VAL A 91 0.23 -2.38 1.72
N ALA A 92 -0.98 -1.96 1.38
CA ALA A 92 -1.83 -1.21 2.29
C ALA A 92 -3.19 -1.89 2.48
N GLN A 93 -3.81 -1.75 3.65
CA GLN A 93 -5.10 -2.37 3.98
C GLN A 93 -6.15 -1.37 4.49
N SER A 94 -7.42 -1.57 4.14
CA SER A 94 -8.57 -0.76 4.59
C SER A 94 -8.42 0.74 4.34
N LYS A 95 -8.15 1.57 5.37
CA LYS A 95 -7.85 3.01 5.24
C LYS A 95 -6.47 3.29 4.67
N GLY A 96 -5.48 2.42 4.92
CA GLY A 96 -4.10 2.62 4.49
C GLY A 96 -3.91 2.96 3.01
N PRO A 97 -4.65 2.33 2.07
CA PRO A 97 -4.63 2.68 0.65
C PRO A 97 -5.01 4.14 0.35
N LEU A 98 -5.92 4.75 1.12
CA LEU A 98 -6.25 6.17 1.01
C LEU A 98 -5.08 7.04 1.45
N ASP A 99 -4.47 6.71 2.60
CA ASP A 99 -3.30 7.41 3.14
C ASP A 99 -2.12 7.37 2.14
N VAL A 100 -1.88 6.20 1.56
CA VAL A 100 -0.86 6.02 0.51
C VAL A 100 -1.22 6.83 -0.72
N HIS A 101 -2.45 6.74 -1.20
CA HIS A 101 -2.86 7.47 -2.40
C HIS A 101 -2.69 8.99 -2.22
N ALA A 102 -3.07 9.53 -1.06
CA ALA A 102 -2.82 10.93 -0.71
C ALA A 102 -1.31 11.24 -0.69
N ALA A 103 -0.48 10.37 -0.12
CA ALA A 103 0.97 10.53 -0.15
C ALA A 103 1.54 10.60 -1.58
N LEU A 104 1.12 9.70 -2.47
CA LEU A 104 1.60 9.65 -3.85
C LEU A 104 1.12 10.86 -4.66
N TRP A 105 -0.10 11.35 -4.39
CA TRP A 105 -0.65 12.54 -5.02
C TRP A 105 0.05 13.82 -4.56
N MET A 106 0.19 14.01 -3.25
CA MET A 106 0.72 15.23 -2.64
C MET A 106 2.24 15.32 -2.74
N TYR A 107 2.94 14.18 -2.79
CA TYR A 107 4.41 14.12 -2.76
C TYR A 107 4.95 13.32 -3.96
N PRO A 108 5.18 13.98 -5.12
CA PRO A 108 5.66 13.30 -6.34
C PRO A 108 7.00 12.56 -6.18
N SER A 109 7.83 12.95 -5.20
CA SER A 109 9.05 12.22 -4.84
C SER A 109 8.77 10.82 -4.32
N ALA A 110 7.72 10.65 -3.49
CA ALA A 110 7.28 9.35 -3.01
C ALA A 110 6.73 8.51 -4.18
N ALA A 111 5.94 9.12 -5.07
CA ALA A 111 5.39 8.44 -6.24
C ALA A 111 6.47 7.83 -7.16
N ARG A 112 7.57 8.57 -7.41
CA ARG A 112 8.71 8.06 -8.23
C ARG A 112 9.44 6.87 -7.61
N ASN A 113 9.31 6.71 -6.30
CA ASN A 113 9.97 5.68 -5.51
C ASN A 113 9.11 4.41 -5.35
N VAL A 114 7.80 4.48 -5.58
CA VAL A 114 6.92 3.31 -5.51
C VAL A 114 7.08 2.45 -6.77
N ARG A 115 7.39 1.16 -6.59
CA ARG A 115 7.52 0.17 -7.66
C ARG A 115 6.25 -0.62 -7.91
N ALA A 116 5.49 -0.84 -6.85
CA ALA A 116 4.17 -1.43 -6.89
C ALA A 116 3.36 -0.91 -5.69
N PHE A 117 2.07 -0.69 -5.91
CA PHE A 117 1.12 -0.36 -4.86
C PHE A 117 0.01 -1.42 -4.86
N VAL A 118 -0.08 -2.16 -3.76
CA VAL A 118 -1.08 -3.21 -3.55
C VAL A 118 -2.06 -2.74 -2.49
N SER A 119 -3.33 -2.64 -2.88
CA SER A 119 -4.43 -2.31 -1.98
C SER A 119 -5.20 -3.56 -1.61
N LEU A 120 -5.28 -3.86 -0.32
CA LEU A 120 -6.05 -4.97 0.25
C LEU A 120 -7.31 -4.41 0.91
N GLN A 121 -8.48 -4.68 0.34
CA GLN A 121 -9.77 -4.23 0.90
C GLN A 121 -9.80 -2.71 1.14
N GLY A 122 -9.23 -1.92 0.22
CA GLY A 122 -9.15 -0.47 0.34
C GLY A 122 -10.52 0.20 0.26
N CYS A 123 -10.80 1.13 1.18
CA CYS A 123 -12.10 1.79 1.31
C CYS A 123 -12.27 3.03 0.41
N PHE A 124 -11.86 2.94 -0.87
CA PHE A 124 -11.80 4.11 -1.76
C PHE A 124 -13.15 4.77 -2.07
N GLY A 125 -14.25 4.01 -1.99
CA GLY A 125 -15.62 4.52 -2.10
C GLY A 125 -16.31 4.78 -0.76
N GLY A 126 -15.57 4.68 0.35
CA GLY A 126 -16.12 4.51 1.69
C GLY A 126 -16.22 3.04 2.12
N THR A 127 -16.44 2.86 3.42
CA THR A 127 -16.36 1.65 4.26
C THR A 127 -15.02 0.90 4.27
#